data_AF-A0A800BXX3-F1
#
_entry.id   AF-A0A800BXX3-F1
#
_cell.length_a   1.000
_cell.length_b   1.000
_cell.length_c   1.000
_cell.angle_alpha   90.00
_cell.angle_beta   90.00
_cell.angle_gamma   90.00
#
_symmetry.space_group_name_H-M   'P 1'
#
loop_
_entity.id
_entity.type
_entity.pdbx_description
1 polymer ?
#
loop_
_entity_poly.entity_id
_entity_poly.type
_entity_poly.pdbx_seq_one_letter_code
_entity_poly.pdbx_strand_id
1 'polypeptide(L)'
;MKGKEIRTRFIEYFEKHNHTRVESSSMVPQDDPTLLFVNAGMVQFKTVFMGEDKRDYNRAVTSQRCVRAGGKHNDLENVGYTARHHTFFEMLGNFSFGDYFKKDAIAFAWEFLVKELGIPADQLWVSVFDDDDEAYELWEKVEDLPKGRIVRLGEKDNFWAMGDTGPCGPCSEIHIDQGREAGCDRPDCAVGCDCDRYLELWNLVFMQFNRSEDGTMTPLPHPSIDTGMGLERVAAVLQGKFNNYDTDLFQPIIHKLEELSGRKYLADQADTTAMRVIADHARATTFLVADGVLPSNEGRGYVLRRVMRRAIRYGRNLGMAKPFMDDVTAVVTDIMKDAHSHLE
;
A
#
# COMPACT_ATOMS: atom_id res chain seq x y z
N MET A 1 -15.02 -7.50 7.03
CA MET A 1 -15.20 -6.03 7.08
C MET A 1 -14.97 -5.44 5.69
N LYS A 2 -15.76 -4.47 5.23
CA LYS A 2 -15.60 -3.89 3.88
C LYS A 2 -14.42 -2.90 3.80
N GLY A 3 -13.80 -2.73 2.63
CA GLY A 3 -12.67 -1.82 2.45
C GLY A 3 -12.98 -0.38 2.88
N LYS A 4 -14.19 0.11 2.58
CA LYS A 4 -14.65 1.42 3.03
C LYS A 4 -14.67 1.56 4.56
N GLU A 5 -15.16 0.53 5.25
CA GLU A 5 -15.25 0.52 6.72
C GLU A 5 -13.86 0.48 7.35
N ILE A 6 -12.93 -0.29 6.78
CA ILE A 6 -11.53 -0.38 7.25
C ILE A 6 -10.86 0.99 7.14
N ARG A 7 -10.99 1.66 5.99
CA ARG A 7 -10.44 3.01 5.78
C ARG A 7 -10.97 3.99 6.82
N THR A 8 -12.29 4.04 7.01
CA THR A 8 -12.92 4.94 7.99
C THR A 8 -12.44 4.65 9.41
N ARG A 9 -12.43 3.37 9.83
CA ARG A 9 -11.97 2.99 11.17
C ARG A 9 -10.52 3.35 11.42
N PHE A 10 -9.65 3.20 10.42
CA PHE A 10 -8.24 3.58 10.54
C PHE A 10 -8.08 5.08 10.83
N ILE A 11 -8.74 5.93 10.04
CA ILE A 11 -8.70 7.37 10.23
C ILE A 11 -9.26 7.75 11.61
N GLU A 12 -10.45 7.25 11.95
CA GLU A 12 -11.11 7.55 13.24
C GLU A 12 -10.29 7.06 14.45
N TYR A 13 -9.61 5.92 14.34
CA TYR A 13 -8.74 5.40 15.39
C TYR A 13 -7.59 6.36 15.68
N PHE A 14 -6.91 6.86 14.64
CA PHE A 14 -5.79 7.78 14.84
C PHE A 14 -6.24 9.19 15.21
N GLU A 15 -7.42 9.65 14.74
CA GLU A 15 -8.03 10.91 15.22
C GLU A 15 -8.29 10.87 16.74
N LYS A 16 -8.80 9.74 17.27
CA LYS A 16 -8.94 9.53 18.73
C LYS A 16 -7.60 9.57 19.47
N HIS A 17 -6.51 9.28 18.77
CA HIS A 17 -5.13 9.36 19.27
C HIS A 17 -4.43 10.68 18.90
N ASN A 18 -5.21 11.75 18.67
CA ASN A 18 -4.75 13.11 18.40
C ASN A 18 -3.90 13.26 17.13
N HIS A 19 -4.15 12.43 16.11
CA HIS A 19 -3.61 12.67 14.77
C HIS A 19 -4.56 13.56 14.00
N THR A 20 -4.01 14.54 13.29
CA THR A 20 -4.78 15.35 12.35
C THR A 20 -5.06 14.53 11.11
N ARG A 21 -6.34 14.36 10.74
CA ARG A 21 -6.70 13.83 9.44
C ARG A 21 -6.24 14.79 8.35
N VAL A 22 -5.40 14.30 7.44
CA VAL A 22 -4.95 15.03 6.26
C VAL A 22 -5.46 14.30 5.02
N GLU A 23 -5.96 15.06 4.05
CA GLU A 23 -6.47 14.50 2.81
C GLU A 23 -5.34 13.88 1.96
N SER A 24 -5.68 12.87 1.17
CA SER A 24 -4.74 12.25 0.23
C SER A 24 -4.22 13.31 -0.75
N SER A 25 -2.89 13.44 -0.88
CA SER A 25 -2.31 14.30 -1.90
C SER A 25 -2.67 13.80 -3.31
N SER A 26 -2.54 14.68 -4.30
CA SER A 26 -2.52 14.27 -5.70
C SER A 26 -1.43 13.22 -5.93
N MET A 27 -1.68 12.28 -6.84
CA MET A 27 -0.69 11.29 -7.28
C MET A 27 0.40 11.90 -8.15
N VAL A 28 0.23 13.16 -8.58
CA VAL A 28 1.22 13.95 -9.31
C VAL A 28 1.95 14.86 -8.30
N PRO A 29 3.23 14.58 -7.97
CA PRO A 29 4.01 15.47 -7.12
C PRO A 29 4.16 16.85 -7.78
N GLN A 30 3.84 17.91 -7.02
CA GLN A 30 3.96 19.30 -7.48
C GLN A 30 5.42 19.78 -7.40
N ASP A 31 6.09 19.49 -6.28
CA ASP A 31 7.40 20.07 -5.95
C ASP A 31 8.54 19.03 -5.84
N ASP A 32 8.36 17.85 -6.43
CA ASP A 32 9.41 16.82 -6.46
C ASP A 32 9.65 16.32 -7.91
N PRO A 33 10.68 16.84 -8.61
CA PRO A 33 11.00 16.41 -9.96
C PRO A 33 11.60 15.00 -10.03
N THR A 34 12.04 14.44 -8.90
CA THR A 34 12.64 13.10 -8.83
C THR A 34 11.58 11.99 -8.81
N LEU A 35 10.33 12.33 -8.43
CA LEU A 35 9.22 11.39 -8.35
C LEU A 35 8.28 11.48 -9.54
N LEU A 36 8.09 10.33 -10.20
CA LEU A 36 7.14 10.21 -11.29
C LEU A 36 5.69 10.26 -10.80
N PHE A 37 5.38 9.50 -9.74
CA PHE A 37 4.10 9.50 -9.06
C PHE A 37 4.30 9.34 -7.55
N VAL A 38 3.31 9.74 -6.76
CA VAL A 38 3.27 9.45 -5.32
C VAL A 38 3.15 7.93 -5.12
N ASN A 39 4.12 7.33 -4.44
CA ASN A 39 4.26 5.90 -4.24
C ASN A 39 4.04 5.44 -2.77
N ALA A 40 3.92 6.40 -1.85
CA ALA A 40 3.75 6.21 -0.42
C ALA A 40 3.02 7.39 0.25
N GLY A 41 2.48 7.18 1.45
CA GLY A 41 1.81 8.20 2.27
C GLY A 41 2.71 9.38 2.66
N MET A 42 3.97 9.09 2.97
CA MET A 42 4.96 10.07 3.45
C MET A 42 5.36 11.14 2.45
N VAL A 43 5.10 10.96 1.14
CA VAL A 43 5.64 11.85 0.09
C VAL A 43 5.20 13.30 0.30
N GLN A 44 3.95 13.53 0.70
CA GLN A 44 3.42 14.88 0.99
C GLN A 44 3.97 15.50 2.29
N PHE A 45 4.68 14.71 3.09
CA PHE A 45 5.31 15.12 4.35
C PHE A 45 6.84 15.10 4.27
N LYS A 46 7.44 14.88 3.08
CA LYS A 46 8.89 14.80 2.89
C LYS A 46 9.64 15.98 3.53
N THR A 47 9.21 17.20 3.25
CA THR A 47 9.81 18.44 3.78
C THR A 47 9.59 18.60 5.29
N VAL A 48 8.51 18.03 5.83
CA VAL A 48 8.24 18.00 7.28
C VAL A 48 9.23 17.08 7.98
N PHE A 49 9.47 15.87 7.45
CA PHE A 49 10.49 14.97 7.99
C PHE A 49 11.90 15.56 7.93
N MET A 50 12.21 16.34 6.89
CA MET A 50 13.50 17.03 6.76
C MET A 50 13.61 18.29 7.63
N GLY A 51 12.52 18.72 8.30
CA GLY A 51 12.48 19.92 9.13
C GLY A 51 12.44 21.25 8.35
N GLU A 52 12.18 21.19 7.05
CA GLU A 52 12.10 22.36 6.15
C GLU A 52 10.71 23.00 6.16
N ASP A 53 9.67 22.20 6.43
CA ASP A 53 8.28 22.62 6.53
C ASP A 53 7.75 22.35 7.94
N LYS A 54 6.99 23.29 8.49
CA LYS A 54 6.40 23.19 9.82
C LYS A 54 4.89 23.26 9.73
N ARG A 55 4.22 22.21 10.19
CA ARG A 55 2.76 22.12 10.30
C ARG A 55 2.29 22.66 11.65
N ASP A 56 0.99 22.93 11.73
CA ASP A 56 0.27 23.26 12.98
C ASP A 56 -0.05 22.02 13.82
N TYR A 57 0.30 20.83 13.31
CA TYR A 57 0.20 19.53 13.98
C TYR A 57 1.53 18.77 13.93
N ASN A 58 1.78 17.92 14.93
CA ASN A 58 2.95 17.04 14.96
C ASN A 58 2.60 15.58 14.65
N ARG A 59 1.32 15.27 14.44
CA ARG A 59 0.80 13.93 14.17
C ARG A 59 -0.23 14.01 13.05
N ALA A 60 -0.14 13.11 12.08
CA ALA A 60 -1.09 13.08 10.96
C ALA A 60 -1.56 11.66 10.65
N VAL A 61 -2.76 11.53 10.08
CA VAL A 61 -3.27 10.27 9.54
C VAL A 61 -3.86 10.50 8.15
N THR A 62 -3.57 9.59 7.21
CA THR A 62 -4.06 9.65 5.83
C THR A 62 -4.45 8.28 5.29
N SER A 63 -5.27 8.30 4.23
CA SER A 63 -5.45 7.18 3.30
C SER A 63 -4.94 7.64 1.94
N GLN A 64 -3.63 7.51 1.72
CA GLN A 64 -2.98 8.04 0.52
C GLN A 64 -3.20 7.12 -0.68
N ARG A 65 -3.61 7.71 -1.79
CA ARG A 65 -3.62 7.04 -3.10
C ARG A 65 -2.22 6.97 -3.66
N CYS A 66 -1.78 5.78 -4.02
CA CYS A 66 -0.43 5.52 -4.48
C CYS A 66 -0.42 4.88 -5.88
N VAL A 67 0.58 5.24 -6.68
CA VAL A 67 0.86 4.59 -7.97
C VAL A 67 2.28 4.04 -8.01
N ARG A 68 2.42 2.74 -8.27
CA ARG A 68 3.69 2.03 -8.48
C ARG A 68 3.78 1.47 -9.89
N ALA A 69 3.87 2.36 -10.88
CA ALA A 69 3.92 2.03 -12.30
C ALA A 69 5.15 2.62 -13.03
N GLY A 70 6.21 2.95 -12.29
CA GLY A 70 7.46 3.50 -12.81
C GLY A 70 8.40 4.03 -11.72
N GLY A 71 9.65 4.32 -12.08
CA GLY A 71 10.69 4.71 -11.12
C GLY A 71 11.18 3.54 -10.27
N LYS A 72 11.64 3.84 -9.05
CA LYS A 72 12.19 2.86 -8.09
C LYS A 72 11.18 1.78 -7.69
N HIS A 73 9.92 2.15 -7.48
CA HIS A 73 8.85 1.24 -7.10
C HIS A 73 7.92 1.00 -8.29
N ASN A 74 8.09 -0.14 -8.96
CA ASN A 74 7.36 -0.47 -10.18
C ASN A 74 6.81 -1.90 -10.12
N ASP A 75 5.50 -2.00 -9.89
CA ASP A 75 4.76 -3.26 -9.78
C ASP A 75 4.01 -3.62 -11.07
N LEU A 76 4.19 -2.86 -12.15
CA LEU A 76 3.42 -3.00 -13.39
C LEU A 76 3.45 -4.42 -13.96
N GLU A 77 4.58 -5.13 -13.86
CA GLU A 77 4.71 -6.50 -14.37
C GLU A 77 4.14 -7.56 -13.42
N ASN A 78 3.98 -7.25 -12.13
CA ASN A 78 3.42 -8.16 -11.12
C ASN A 78 1.89 -8.20 -11.14
N VAL A 79 1.26 -7.14 -11.66
CA VAL A 79 -0.20 -6.99 -11.70
C VAL A 79 -0.86 -8.10 -12.51
N GLY A 80 -1.89 -8.71 -11.91
CA GLY A 80 -2.66 -9.83 -12.47
C GLY A 80 -2.04 -11.21 -12.26
N TYR A 81 -0.73 -11.28 -12.04
CA TYR A 81 0.01 -12.52 -11.82
C TYR A 81 0.17 -12.87 -10.34
N THR A 82 0.20 -11.86 -9.46
CA THR A 82 0.30 -12.05 -8.02
C THR A 82 -1.01 -11.67 -7.33
N ALA A 83 -1.17 -12.11 -6.08
CA ALA A 83 -2.37 -11.86 -5.29
C ALA A 83 -2.44 -10.46 -4.65
N ARG A 84 -1.30 -9.76 -4.59
CA ARG A 84 -1.10 -8.61 -3.70
C ARG A 84 -0.59 -7.32 -4.36
N HIS A 85 -0.10 -7.37 -5.60
CA HIS A 85 0.50 -6.20 -6.26
C HIS A 85 -0.49 -5.50 -7.19
N HIS A 86 -0.45 -4.17 -7.14
CA HIS A 86 -1.33 -3.27 -7.87
C HIS A 86 -0.50 -2.13 -8.47
N THR A 87 -0.93 -1.58 -9.61
CA THR A 87 -0.40 -0.28 -10.03
C THR A 87 -0.97 0.83 -9.17
N PHE A 88 -2.26 0.77 -8.81
CA PHE A 88 -2.93 1.71 -7.93
C PHE A 88 -3.41 1.03 -6.66
N PHE A 89 -3.12 1.61 -5.50
CA PHE A 89 -3.60 1.12 -4.21
C PHE A 89 -3.72 2.26 -3.21
N GLU A 90 -4.36 2.00 -2.07
CA GLU A 90 -4.39 2.95 -0.96
C GLU A 90 -3.49 2.50 0.18
N MET A 91 -2.65 3.43 0.63
CA MET A 91 -1.78 3.27 1.78
C MET A 91 -2.38 4.03 2.96
N LEU A 92 -2.82 3.29 3.98
CA LEU A 92 -3.25 3.82 5.26
C LEU A 92 -2.00 4.12 6.09
N GLY A 93 -1.80 5.37 6.48
CA GLY A 93 -0.60 5.78 7.21
C GLY A 93 -0.90 6.71 8.38
N ASN A 94 -0.26 6.45 9.51
CA ASN A 94 -0.08 7.41 10.60
C ASN A 94 1.37 7.90 10.63
N PHE A 95 1.54 9.18 10.97
CA PHE A 95 2.82 9.88 10.93
C PHE A 95 3.05 10.63 12.24
N SER A 96 4.30 10.62 12.69
CA SER A 96 4.79 11.41 13.83
C SER A 96 5.94 12.28 13.37
N PHE A 97 5.85 13.59 13.57
CA PHE A 97 6.86 14.57 13.19
C PHE A 97 7.56 15.07 14.45
N GLY A 98 8.61 14.36 14.90
CA GLY A 98 9.32 14.69 16.13
C GLY A 98 8.46 14.64 17.41
N ASP A 99 7.42 13.80 17.43
CA ASP A 99 6.51 13.61 18.57
C ASP A 99 6.77 12.25 19.23
N TYR A 100 5.93 11.23 18.99
CA TYR A 100 6.16 9.88 19.48
C TYR A 100 7.09 9.09 18.55
N PHE A 101 7.65 8.00 19.06
CA PHE A 101 8.58 7.15 18.30
C PHE A 101 8.22 5.66 18.43
N LYS A 102 9.20 4.75 18.38
CA LYS A 102 9.00 3.30 18.25
C LYS A 102 7.95 2.70 19.18
N LYS A 103 8.02 3.02 20.48
CA LYS A 103 7.14 2.42 21.50
C LYS A 103 5.67 2.65 21.19
N ASP A 104 5.28 3.90 20.95
CA ASP A 104 3.88 4.23 20.71
C ASP A 104 3.45 3.85 19.29
N ALA A 105 4.35 3.92 18.30
CA ALA A 105 4.08 3.42 16.95
C ALA A 105 3.72 1.93 16.94
N ILE A 106 4.51 1.11 17.65
CA ILE A 106 4.25 -0.32 17.84
C ILE A 106 2.93 -0.55 18.58
N ALA A 107 2.69 0.20 19.67
CA ALA A 107 1.47 0.06 20.45
C ALA A 107 0.21 0.38 19.63
N PHE A 108 0.22 1.49 18.88
CA PHE A 108 -0.91 1.88 18.03
C PHE A 108 -1.17 0.85 16.92
N ALA A 109 -0.13 0.40 16.24
CA ALA A 109 -0.28 -0.57 15.17
C ALA A 109 -0.84 -1.91 15.69
N TRP A 110 -0.33 -2.38 16.83
CA TRP A 110 -0.78 -3.62 17.45
C TRP A 110 -2.22 -3.54 17.96
N GLU A 111 -2.57 -2.46 18.68
CA GLU A 111 -3.93 -2.24 19.16
C GLU A 111 -4.92 -2.17 18.00
N PHE A 112 -4.59 -1.44 16.93
CA PHE A 112 -5.48 -1.33 15.78
C PHE A 112 -5.72 -2.68 15.10
N LEU A 113 -4.66 -3.46 14.81
CA LEU A 113 -4.82 -4.76 14.15
C LEU A 113 -5.57 -5.77 15.04
N VAL A 114 -5.18 -5.89 16.31
CA VAL A 114 -5.69 -6.96 17.19
C VAL A 114 -7.00 -6.57 17.88
N LYS A 115 -7.13 -5.34 18.38
CA LYS A 115 -8.31 -4.91 19.15
C LYS A 115 -9.38 -4.27 18.28
N GLU A 116 -9.02 -3.35 17.38
CA GLU A 116 -10.00 -2.63 16.55
C GLU A 116 -10.49 -3.46 15.35
N LEU A 117 -9.58 -4.19 14.70
CA LEU A 117 -9.90 -5.05 13.55
C LEU A 117 -10.16 -6.51 13.93
N GLY A 118 -9.75 -6.94 15.13
CA GLY A 118 -10.01 -8.30 15.62
C GLY A 118 -9.16 -9.37 14.92
N ILE A 119 -7.99 -9.02 14.38
CA ILE A 119 -7.08 -9.99 13.78
C ILE A 119 -6.49 -10.86 14.90
N PRO A 120 -6.54 -12.21 14.79
CA PRO A 120 -5.99 -13.09 15.81
C PRO A 120 -4.48 -12.89 15.97
N ALA A 121 -4.05 -12.55 17.20
CA ALA A 121 -2.65 -12.29 17.49
C ALA A 121 -1.72 -13.50 17.24
N ASP A 122 -2.25 -14.71 17.31
CA ASP A 122 -1.52 -15.97 17.05
C ASP A 122 -1.19 -16.22 15.57
N GLN A 123 -1.81 -15.46 14.67
CA GLN A 123 -1.49 -15.44 13.24
C GLN A 123 -0.47 -14.36 12.88
N LEU A 124 -0.22 -13.41 13.77
CA LEU A 124 0.67 -12.28 13.49
C LEU A 124 2.13 -12.65 13.78
N TRP A 125 3.00 -12.11 12.92
CA TRP A 125 4.45 -12.13 13.04
C TRP A 125 4.98 -10.72 12.88
N VAL A 126 6.18 -10.49 13.40
CA VAL A 126 6.84 -9.19 13.30
C VAL A 126 8.26 -9.41 12.82
N SER A 127 8.71 -8.58 11.87
CA SER A 127 10.12 -8.43 11.55
C SER A 127 10.68 -7.11 12.09
N VAL A 128 11.95 -7.11 12.47
CA VAL A 128 12.73 -5.92 12.84
C VAL A 128 14.07 -5.94 12.10
N PHE A 129 14.68 -4.77 11.93
CA PHE A 129 16.01 -4.66 11.35
C PHE A 129 17.06 -5.37 12.22
N ASP A 130 18.04 -6.01 11.60
CA ASP A 130 19.06 -6.82 12.29
C ASP A 130 19.72 -6.09 13.48
N ASP A 131 20.03 -4.80 13.31
CA ASP A 131 20.70 -3.98 14.32
C ASP A 131 19.74 -3.16 15.20
N ASP A 132 18.42 -3.36 15.10
CA ASP A 132 17.41 -2.62 15.90
C ASP A 132 16.95 -3.40 17.14
N ASP A 133 17.83 -3.49 18.14
CA ASP A 133 17.55 -4.13 19.43
C ASP A 133 16.41 -3.45 20.20
N GLU A 134 16.27 -2.13 20.06
CA GLU A 134 15.19 -1.38 20.72
C GLU A 134 13.82 -1.83 20.23
N ALA A 135 13.64 -1.96 18.90
CA ALA A 135 12.38 -2.45 18.34
C ALA A 135 12.09 -3.89 18.78
N TYR A 136 13.11 -4.75 18.80
CA TYR A 136 12.97 -6.13 19.27
C TYR A 136 12.47 -6.19 20.72
N GLU A 137 13.12 -5.47 21.63
CA GLU A 137 12.74 -5.42 23.05
C GLU A 137 11.35 -4.81 23.28
N LEU A 138 10.94 -3.86 22.44
CA LEU A 138 9.59 -3.27 22.50
C LEU A 138 8.53 -4.29 22.09
N TRP A 139 8.78 -5.06 21.03
CA TRP A 139 7.89 -6.13 20.59
C TRP A 139 7.80 -7.28 21.60
N GLU A 140 8.89 -7.64 22.27
CA GLU A 140 8.87 -8.65 23.34
C GLU A 140 7.97 -8.26 24.53
N LYS A 141 7.72 -6.97 24.74
CA LYS A 141 6.86 -6.44 25.80
C LYS A 141 5.38 -6.42 25.41
N VAL A 142 5.04 -6.74 24.15
CA VAL A 142 3.65 -6.81 23.71
C VAL A 142 3.02 -8.11 24.23
N GLU A 143 2.15 -7.98 25.23
CA GLU A 143 1.62 -9.10 26.03
C GLU A 143 0.92 -10.18 25.18
N ASP A 144 0.13 -9.77 24.19
CA ASP A 144 -0.65 -10.68 23.35
C ASP A 144 0.14 -11.24 22.16
N LEU A 145 1.39 -10.80 21.90
CA LEU A 145 2.22 -11.33 20.83
C LEU A 145 2.85 -12.66 21.29
N PRO A 146 2.59 -13.79 20.61
CA PRO A 146 3.16 -15.06 21.05
C PRO A 146 4.69 -15.05 21.00
N LYS A 147 5.32 -15.69 21.99
CA LYS A 147 6.78 -15.86 22.03
C LYS A 147 7.27 -16.57 20.76
N GLY A 148 8.42 -16.11 20.23
CA GLY A 148 9.03 -16.66 19.03
C GLY A 148 8.44 -16.18 17.70
N ARG A 149 7.61 -15.12 17.72
CA ARG A 149 7.02 -14.49 16.51
C ARG A 149 7.76 -13.24 16.01
N ILE A 150 8.89 -12.92 16.62
CA ILE A 150 9.73 -11.78 16.24
C ILE A 150 10.95 -12.32 15.49
N VAL A 151 11.14 -11.89 14.25
CA VAL A 151 12.29 -12.24 13.41
C VAL A 151 13.14 -11.01 13.12
N ARG A 152 14.44 -11.23 12.88
CA ARG A 152 15.35 -10.18 12.41
C ARG A 152 15.63 -10.39 10.93
N LEU A 153 15.53 -9.33 10.13
CA LEU A 153 15.88 -9.34 8.71
C LEU A 153 16.81 -8.16 8.40
N GLY A 154 17.55 -8.31 7.30
CA GLY A 154 18.53 -7.33 6.85
C GLY A 154 17.95 -6.13 6.11
N GLU A 155 18.84 -5.33 5.52
CA GLU A 155 18.52 -4.05 4.87
C GLU A 155 17.49 -4.17 3.74
N LYS A 156 17.48 -5.32 3.05
CA LYS A 156 16.54 -5.56 1.94
C LYS A 156 15.07 -5.44 2.37
N ASP A 157 14.76 -5.91 3.57
CA ASP A 157 13.37 -6.06 4.04
C ASP A 157 13.04 -5.06 5.16
N ASN A 158 13.98 -4.81 6.08
CA ASN A 158 13.75 -3.96 7.26
C ASN A 158 14.51 -2.62 7.25
N PHE A 159 14.90 -2.11 6.08
CA PHE A 159 15.37 -0.74 5.93
C PHE A 159 14.62 -0.04 4.79
N TRP A 160 13.84 0.97 5.12
CA TRP A 160 12.98 1.64 4.16
C TRP A 160 13.61 2.96 3.69
N ALA A 161 13.52 3.23 2.39
CA ALA A 161 13.97 4.50 1.79
C ALA A 161 13.03 4.96 0.66
N MET A 162 12.63 6.23 0.72
CA MET A 162 11.67 6.86 -0.21
C MET A 162 12.06 6.74 -1.67
N GLY A 163 13.34 6.94 -1.95
CA GLY A 163 13.93 6.98 -3.28
C GLY A 163 15.41 6.63 -3.20
N ASP A 164 16.17 7.03 -4.21
CA ASP A 164 17.63 6.96 -4.16
C ASP A 164 18.20 8.01 -3.18
N THR A 165 17.44 9.09 -2.97
CA THR A 165 17.68 10.14 -1.97
C THR A 165 16.44 10.39 -1.12
N GLY A 166 16.61 11.11 -0.01
CA GLY A 166 15.52 11.54 0.87
C GLY A 166 15.44 10.80 2.21
N PRO A 167 14.37 11.04 2.99
CA PRO A 167 14.16 10.41 4.30
C PRO A 167 14.12 8.88 4.23
N CYS A 168 14.78 8.24 5.19
CA CYS A 168 14.89 6.80 5.32
C CYS A 168 15.21 6.37 6.77
N GLY A 169 15.14 5.07 7.03
CA GLY A 169 15.50 4.50 8.34
C GLY A 169 15.18 3.01 8.46
N PRO A 170 15.60 2.39 9.58
CA PRO A 170 15.18 1.03 9.89
C PRO A 170 13.65 0.98 10.05
N CYS A 171 13.06 -0.16 9.75
CA CYS A 171 11.63 -0.36 9.89
C CYS A 171 11.30 -1.71 10.53
N SER A 172 10.08 -1.82 11.04
CA SER A 172 9.51 -3.05 11.56
C SER A 172 8.20 -3.34 10.85
N GLU A 173 8.02 -4.57 10.37
CA GLU A 173 6.85 -4.94 9.57
C GLU A 173 6.01 -6.00 10.28
N ILE A 174 4.69 -5.78 10.29
CA ILE A 174 3.72 -6.73 10.82
C ILE A 174 3.19 -7.58 9.68
N HIS A 175 3.31 -8.89 9.84
CA HIS A 175 2.93 -9.91 8.89
C HIS A 175 1.80 -10.77 9.43
N ILE A 176 0.99 -11.34 8.54
CA ILE A 176 0.03 -12.39 8.88
C ILE A 176 0.43 -13.72 8.23
N ASP A 177 0.40 -14.80 9.01
CA ASP A 177 0.47 -16.17 8.48
C ASP A 177 -0.92 -16.57 7.96
N GLN A 178 -1.09 -16.48 6.64
CA GLN A 178 -2.30 -16.91 5.94
C GLN A 178 -2.47 -18.44 5.91
N GLY A 179 -1.54 -19.18 6.49
CA GLY A 179 -1.55 -20.64 6.55
C GLY A 179 -0.84 -21.30 5.37
N ARG A 180 -0.68 -22.61 5.47
CA ARG A 180 0.10 -23.40 4.50
C ARG A 180 -0.46 -23.35 3.08
N GLU A 181 -1.78 -23.19 2.93
CA GLU A 181 -2.47 -23.12 1.63
C GLU A 181 -2.02 -21.92 0.78
N ALA A 182 -1.58 -20.83 1.42
CA ALA A 182 -1.01 -19.66 0.75
C ALA A 182 0.52 -19.75 0.55
N GLY A 183 1.14 -20.85 1.00
CA GLY A 183 2.59 -21.06 0.99
C GLY A 183 3.12 -21.62 -0.33
N CYS A 184 4.45 -21.77 -0.37
CA CYS A 184 5.17 -22.33 -1.51
C CYS A 184 5.60 -23.80 -1.33
N ASP A 185 5.07 -24.48 -0.30
CA ASP A 185 5.43 -25.84 0.13
C ASP A 185 6.92 -26.11 0.42
N ARG A 186 7.78 -25.09 0.34
CA ARG A 186 9.19 -25.23 0.68
C ARG A 186 9.38 -25.44 2.19
N PRO A 187 10.32 -26.30 2.62
CA PRO A 187 10.55 -26.59 4.04
C PRO A 187 10.96 -25.37 4.86
N ASP A 188 11.62 -24.41 4.23
CA ASP A 188 12.15 -23.16 4.78
C ASP A 188 11.19 -21.97 4.62
N CYS A 189 9.92 -22.21 4.31
CA CYS A 189 8.91 -21.15 4.21
C CYS A 189 8.70 -20.46 5.58
N ALA A 190 9.27 -19.26 5.70
CA ALA A 190 9.23 -18.41 6.89
C ALA A 190 8.94 -16.93 6.50
N VAL A 191 8.82 -16.05 7.49
CA VAL A 191 8.74 -14.59 7.29
C VAL A 191 9.97 -14.13 6.49
N GLY A 192 9.78 -13.23 5.52
CA GLY A 192 10.79 -12.84 4.53
C GLY A 192 10.82 -13.71 3.26
N CYS A 193 9.97 -14.74 3.17
CA CYS A 193 9.80 -15.53 1.95
C CYS A 193 8.93 -14.79 0.92
N ASP A 194 9.30 -14.82 -0.37
CA ASP A 194 8.59 -14.13 -1.46
C ASP A 194 7.16 -14.67 -1.77
N CYS A 195 6.75 -15.75 -1.12
CA CYS A 195 5.42 -16.37 -1.29
C CYS A 195 4.32 -15.60 -0.54
N ASP A 196 3.05 -15.96 -0.75
CA ASP A 196 1.91 -15.25 -0.15
C ASP A 196 1.54 -15.72 1.27
N ARG A 197 2.23 -16.70 1.87
CA ARG A 197 1.89 -17.20 3.22
C ARG A 197 2.07 -16.15 4.30
N TYR A 198 3.25 -15.55 4.39
CA TYR A 198 3.54 -14.50 5.37
C TYR A 198 3.36 -13.16 4.68
N LEU A 199 2.12 -12.68 4.66
CA LEU A 199 1.76 -11.45 3.96
C LEU A 199 2.07 -10.25 4.88
N GLU A 200 2.94 -9.36 4.41
CA GLU A 200 3.17 -8.04 5.02
C GLU A 200 1.87 -7.22 4.98
N LEU A 201 1.38 -6.85 6.16
CA LEU A 201 0.18 -6.01 6.32
C LEU A 201 0.56 -4.54 6.49
N TRP A 202 1.51 -4.26 7.37
CA TRP A 202 1.82 -2.91 7.83
C TRP A 202 3.30 -2.74 8.09
N ASN A 203 3.93 -1.76 7.44
CA ASN A 203 5.30 -1.36 7.69
C ASN A 203 5.34 -0.12 8.59
N LEU A 204 6.15 -0.18 9.65
CA LEU A 204 6.42 0.90 10.61
C LEU A 204 7.87 1.38 10.44
N VAL A 205 8.05 2.49 9.73
CA VAL A 205 9.36 3.08 9.44
C VAL A 205 9.76 4.06 10.53
N PHE A 206 10.93 3.83 11.12
CA PHE A 206 11.54 4.68 12.12
C PHE A 206 12.49 5.66 11.42
N MET A 207 11.93 6.76 10.90
CA MET A 207 12.67 7.75 10.12
C MET A 207 13.79 8.37 10.97
N GLN A 208 15.03 8.16 10.53
CA GLN A 208 16.23 8.57 11.25
C GLN A 208 17.23 9.32 10.39
N PHE A 209 17.26 9.07 9.08
CA PHE A 209 18.28 9.60 8.20
C PHE A 209 17.69 10.25 6.94
N ASN A 210 18.45 11.14 6.35
CA ASN A 210 18.28 11.62 4.98
C ASN A 210 19.45 11.10 4.14
N ARG A 211 19.15 10.40 3.04
CA ARG A 211 20.15 9.88 2.10
C ARG A 211 20.43 10.90 1.01
N SER A 212 21.69 11.28 0.81
CA SER A 212 22.13 12.10 -0.32
C SER A 212 22.47 11.26 -1.56
N GLU A 213 22.69 11.92 -2.70
CA GLU A 213 22.98 11.27 -3.99
C GLU A 213 24.25 10.39 -3.99
N ASP A 214 25.23 10.72 -3.15
CA ASP A 214 26.46 9.95 -2.95
C ASP A 214 26.28 8.76 -1.98
N GLY A 215 25.07 8.57 -1.44
CA GLY A 215 24.75 7.54 -0.47
C GLY A 215 25.05 7.91 0.99
N THR A 216 25.56 9.12 1.26
CA THR A 216 25.80 9.57 2.64
C THR A 216 24.48 9.68 3.40
N MET A 217 24.47 9.17 4.63
CA MET A 217 23.31 9.23 5.54
C MET A 217 23.52 10.31 6.59
N THR A 218 22.71 11.37 6.55
CA THR A 218 22.72 12.42 7.58
C THR A 218 21.54 12.25 8.52
N PRO A 219 21.72 12.36 9.85
CA PRO A 219 20.59 12.29 10.79
C PRO A 219 19.52 13.36 10.50
N LEU A 220 18.25 12.97 10.55
CA LEU A 220 17.13 13.92 10.50
C LEU A 220 17.13 14.80 11.76
N PRO A 221 16.62 16.04 11.70
CA PRO A 221 16.57 16.94 12.85
C PRO A 221 15.83 16.36 14.05
N HIS A 222 14.77 15.60 13.78
CA HIS A 222 13.94 14.93 14.78
C HIS A 222 13.60 13.50 14.31
N PRO A 223 13.91 12.45 15.10
CA PRO A 223 13.42 11.10 14.85
C PRO A 223 11.90 11.10 14.72
N SER A 224 11.39 10.44 13.69
CA SER A 224 10.00 10.56 13.26
C SER A 224 9.43 9.20 12.86
N ILE A 225 8.10 9.10 12.79
CA ILE A 225 7.41 7.85 12.38
C ILE A 225 6.71 8.07 11.05
N ASP A 226 6.94 7.14 10.14
CA ASP A 226 6.16 6.94 8.92
C ASP A 226 5.62 5.51 8.95
N THR A 227 4.35 5.32 8.62
CA THR A 227 3.79 3.97 8.52
C THR A 227 2.97 3.82 7.26
N GLY A 228 2.90 2.59 6.75
CA GLY A 228 2.12 2.28 5.56
C GLY A 228 1.50 0.90 5.64
N MET A 229 0.17 0.85 5.61
CA MET A 229 -0.64 -0.36 5.56
C MET A 229 -1.44 -0.40 4.26
N GLY A 230 -1.29 -1.47 3.49
CA GLY A 230 -2.04 -1.63 2.24
C GLY A 230 -3.50 -1.95 2.51
N LEU A 231 -4.41 -1.01 2.18
CA LEU A 231 -5.86 -1.18 2.44
C LEU A 231 -6.39 -2.48 1.82
N GLU A 232 -6.01 -2.77 0.58
CA GLU A 232 -6.46 -3.94 -0.15
C GLU A 232 -6.01 -5.26 0.51
N ARG A 233 -4.80 -5.29 1.07
CA ARG A 233 -4.26 -6.47 1.75
C ARG A 233 -5.04 -6.76 3.03
N VAL A 234 -5.27 -5.73 3.85
CA VAL A 234 -6.06 -5.86 5.09
C VAL A 234 -7.51 -6.22 4.78
N ALA A 235 -8.09 -5.64 3.73
CA ALA A 235 -9.43 -5.99 3.27
C ALA A 235 -9.53 -7.47 2.87
N ALA A 236 -8.54 -8.01 2.17
CA ALA A 236 -8.49 -9.43 1.82
C ALA A 236 -8.50 -10.32 3.07
N VAL A 237 -7.62 -10.03 4.02
CA VAL A 237 -7.54 -10.76 5.31
C VAL A 237 -8.86 -10.72 6.07
N LEU A 238 -9.44 -9.52 6.28
CA LEU A 238 -10.68 -9.35 7.03
C LEU A 238 -11.94 -9.85 6.30
N GLN A 239 -11.79 -10.29 5.05
CA GLN A 239 -12.85 -10.92 4.26
C GLN A 239 -12.58 -12.42 4.03
N GLY A 240 -11.52 -12.98 4.63
CA GLY A 240 -11.14 -14.37 4.48
C GLY A 240 -10.73 -14.71 3.04
N LYS A 241 -10.07 -13.78 2.35
CA LYS A 241 -9.58 -13.92 0.98
C LYS A 241 -8.06 -13.94 0.97
N PHE A 242 -7.48 -14.78 0.11
CA PHE A 242 -6.04 -14.81 -0.14
C PHE A 242 -5.60 -13.80 -1.20
N ASN A 243 -6.56 -13.27 -1.97
CA ASN A 243 -6.28 -12.44 -3.13
C ASN A 243 -7.03 -11.11 -3.04
N ASN A 244 -6.30 -10.01 -3.21
CA ASN A 244 -6.86 -8.66 -3.15
C ASN A 244 -7.99 -8.45 -4.17
N TYR A 245 -7.90 -9.11 -5.33
CA TYR A 245 -8.92 -9.03 -6.39
C TYR A 245 -10.25 -9.69 -5.99
N ASP A 246 -10.27 -10.50 -4.93
CA ASP A 246 -11.48 -11.20 -4.47
C ASP A 246 -12.25 -10.41 -3.40
N THR A 247 -11.81 -9.17 -3.12
CA THR A 247 -12.41 -8.26 -2.14
C THR A 247 -13.53 -7.40 -2.70
N ASP A 248 -14.31 -6.80 -1.81
CA ASP A 248 -15.34 -5.80 -2.17
C ASP A 248 -14.81 -4.59 -2.96
N LEU A 249 -13.50 -4.31 -2.89
CA LEU A 249 -12.85 -3.22 -3.63
C LEU A 249 -12.66 -3.54 -5.13
N PHE A 250 -12.65 -4.81 -5.52
CA PHE A 250 -12.39 -5.24 -6.91
C PHE A 250 -13.54 -6.03 -7.54
N GLN A 251 -14.29 -6.79 -6.74
CA GLN A 251 -15.36 -7.65 -7.26
C GLN A 251 -16.41 -6.92 -8.10
N PRO A 252 -16.87 -5.70 -7.77
CA PRO A 252 -17.81 -4.99 -8.65
C PRO A 252 -17.22 -4.66 -10.02
N ILE A 253 -15.92 -4.34 -10.09
CA ILE A 253 -15.21 -4.08 -11.36
C ILE A 253 -15.09 -5.38 -12.16
N ILE A 254 -14.72 -6.49 -11.50
CA ILE A 254 -14.60 -7.80 -12.12
C ILE A 254 -15.96 -8.28 -12.65
N HIS A 255 -17.05 -8.13 -11.89
CA HIS A 255 -18.39 -8.45 -12.35
C HIS A 255 -18.79 -7.65 -13.60
N LYS A 256 -18.42 -6.37 -13.68
CA LYS A 256 -18.64 -5.59 -14.90
C LYS A 256 -17.87 -6.14 -16.09
N LEU A 257 -16.64 -6.63 -15.88
CA LEU A 257 -15.86 -7.28 -16.92
C LEU A 257 -16.45 -8.63 -17.36
N GLU A 258 -17.00 -9.42 -16.44
CA GLU A 258 -17.75 -10.63 -16.80
C GLU A 258 -18.98 -10.31 -17.67
N GLU A 259 -19.74 -9.27 -17.32
CA GLU A 259 -20.90 -8.79 -18.10
C GLU A 259 -20.51 -8.40 -19.52
N LEU A 260 -19.45 -7.58 -19.66
CA LEU A 260 -19.00 -7.04 -20.94
C LEU A 260 -18.35 -8.09 -21.84
N SER A 261 -17.63 -9.05 -21.25
CA SER A 261 -16.90 -10.09 -22.01
C SER A 261 -17.70 -11.37 -22.23
N GLY A 262 -18.71 -11.65 -21.41
CA GLY A 262 -19.39 -12.94 -21.34
C GLY A 262 -18.50 -14.08 -20.79
N ARG A 263 -17.29 -13.77 -20.30
CA ARG A 263 -16.37 -14.72 -19.65
C ARG A 263 -16.62 -14.76 -18.15
N LYS A 264 -16.15 -15.83 -17.49
CA LYS A 264 -16.31 -16.02 -16.05
C LYS A 264 -14.96 -15.96 -15.32
N TYR A 265 -14.90 -15.14 -14.28
CA TYR A 265 -13.76 -15.01 -13.40
C TYR A 265 -13.49 -16.36 -12.70
N LEU A 266 -12.23 -16.77 -12.60
CA LEU A 266 -11.77 -18.06 -12.09
C LEU A 266 -12.19 -19.30 -12.90
N ALA A 267 -12.90 -19.15 -14.03
CA ALA A 267 -13.21 -20.28 -14.91
C ALA A 267 -12.02 -20.68 -15.80
N ASP A 268 -11.18 -19.72 -16.16
CA ASP A 268 -9.93 -19.91 -16.90
C ASP A 268 -8.84 -18.97 -16.36
N GLN A 269 -7.58 -19.43 -16.34
CA GLN A 269 -6.48 -18.68 -15.76
C GLN A 269 -6.09 -17.44 -16.60
N ALA A 270 -6.16 -17.53 -17.92
CA ALA A 270 -5.85 -16.40 -18.81
C ALA A 270 -6.94 -15.32 -18.70
N ASP A 271 -8.21 -15.73 -18.68
CA ASP A 271 -9.34 -14.81 -18.47
C ASP A 271 -9.28 -14.15 -17.08
N THR A 272 -8.95 -14.93 -16.04
CA THR A 272 -8.74 -14.43 -14.67
C THR A 272 -7.64 -13.37 -14.64
N THR A 273 -6.49 -13.66 -15.24
CA THR A 273 -5.36 -12.73 -15.31
C THR A 273 -5.76 -11.45 -16.04
N ALA A 274 -6.46 -11.58 -17.17
CA ALA A 274 -6.93 -10.45 -17.95
C ALA A 274 -7.89 -9.56 -17.15
N MET A 275 -8.87 -10.13 -16.46
CA MET A 275 -9.82 -9.38 -15.64
C MET A 275 -9.13 -8.64 -14.49
N ARG A 276 -8.17 -9.29 -13.82
CA ARG A 276 -7.37 -8.66 -12.75
C ARG A 276 -6.55 -7.47 -13.25
N VAL A 277 -5.86 -7.64 -14.39
CA VAL A 277 -5.07 -6.54 -15.00
C VAL A 277 -5.97 -5.36 -15.38
N ILE A 278 -7.12 -5.63 -16.01
CA ILE A 278 -8.03 -4.56 -16.42
C ILE A 278 -8.60 -3.84 -15.19
N ALA A 279 -9.01 -4.58 -14.15
CA ALA A 279 -9.58 -3.99 -12.95
C ALA A 279 -8.58 -3.07 -12.22
N ASP A 280 -7.33 -3.50 -12.05
CA ASP A 280 -6.26 -2.67 -11.50
C ASP A 280 -5.98 -1.42 -12.36
N HIS A 281 -5.78 -1.62 -13.66
CA HIS A 281 -5.42 -0.53 -14.55
C HIS A 281 -6.56 0.48 -14.77
N ALA A 282 -7.82 0.04 -14.62
CA ALA A 282 -8.96 0.95 -14.60
C ALA A 282 -8.89 1.88 -13.38
N ARG A 283 -8.56 1.36 -12.18
CA ARG A 283 -8.36 2.19 -10.99
C ARG A 283 -7.26 3.23 -11.20
N ALA A 284 -6.08 2.80 -11.66
CA ALA A 284 -4.97 3.72 -11.97
C ALA A 284 -5.37 4.76 -13.02
N THR A 285 -6.08 4.36 -14.08
CA THR A 285 -6.53 5.26 -15.15
C THR A 285 -7.51 6.31 -14.62
N THR A 286 -8.55 5.89 -13.88
CA THR A 286 -9.56 6.79 -13.31
C THR A 286 -8.91 7.89 -12.49
N PHE A 287 -8.06 7.51 -11.54
CA PHE A 287 -7.45 8.48 -10.63
C PHE A 287 -6.39 9.34 -11.30
N LEU A 288 -5.57 8.79 -12.21
CA LEU A 288 -4.54 9.58 -12.89
C LEU A 288 -5.16 10.65 -13.78
N VAL A 289 -6.25 10.32 -14.47
CA VAL A 289 -7.00 11.29 -15.29
C VAL A 289 -7.66 12.35 -14.40
N ALA A 290 -8.25 11.95 -13.27
CA ALA A 290 -8.85 12.88 -12.31
C ALA A 290 -7.81 13.84 -11.69
N ASP A 291 -6.57 13.39 -11.48
CA ASP A 291 -5.45 14.21 -11.05
C ASP A 291 -4.79 15.02 -12.19
N GLY A 292 -5.41 15.07 -13.37
CA GLY A 292 -4.99 15.93 -14.49
C GLY A 292 -3.94 15.33 -15.43
N VAL A 293 -3.59 14.05 -15.29
CA VAL A 293 -2.66 13.38 -16.21
C VAL A 293 -3.39 13.02 -17.51
N LEU A 294 -2.87 13.52 -18.64
CA LEU A 294 -3.39 13.19 -19.96
C LEU A 294 -2.46 12.22 -20.72
N PRO A 295 -2.98 11.26 -21.52
CA PRO A 295 -2.16 10.32 -22.26
C PRO A 295 -1.25 10.99 -23.30
N SER A 296 0.06 10.94 -23.11
CA SER A 296 1.07 11.54 -24.00
C SER A 296 2.14 10.52 -24.41
N ASN A 297 3.15 10.94 -25.18
CA ASN A 297 4.29 10.10 -25.56
C ASN A 297 5.49 10.24 -24.60
N GLU A 298 5.39 11.07 -23.56
CA GLU A 298 6.52 11.38 -22.67
C GLU A 298 6.09 11.43 -21.19
N GLY A 299 7.03 11.20 -20.27
CA GLY A 299 6.84 11.36 -18.83
C GLY A 299 5.63 10.61 -18.25
N ARG A 300 4.89 11.29 -17.35
CA ARG A 300 3.70 10.75 -16.66
C ARG A 300 2.61 10.32 -17.65
N GLY A 301 2.39 11.12 -18.70
CA GLY A 301 1.40 10.82 -19.73
C GLY A 301 1.74 9.56 -20.55
N TYR A 302 3.02 9.25 -20.74
CA TYR A 302 3.43 7.99 -21.36
C TYR A 302 3.12 6.78 -20.47
N VAL A 303 3.33 6.90 -19.16
CA VAL A 303 2.97 5.81 -18.24
C VAL A 303 1.47 5.56 -18.25
N LEU A 304 0.65 6.61 -18.13
CA LEU A 304 -0.81 6.49 -18.25
C LEU A 304 -1.20 5.82 -19.59
N ARG A 305 -0.61 6.27 -20.70
CA ARG A 305 -0.83 5.66 -22.02
C ARG A 305 -0.51 4.17 -22.04
N ARG A 306 0.60 3.73 -21.41
CA ARG A 306 0.98 2.32 -21.33
C ARG A 306 -0.01 1.50 -20.50
N VAL A 307 -0.40 2.00 -19.32
CA VAL A 307 -1.40 1.37 -18.44
C VAL A 307 -2.72 1.19 -19.19
N MET A 308 -3.24 2.26 -19.80
CA MET A 308 -4.49 2.19 -20.58
C MET A 308 -4.39 1.20 -21.75
N ARG A 309 -3.29 1.24 -22.53
CA ARG A 309 -3.10 0.32 -23.68
C ARG A 309 -2.96 -1.13 -23.24
N ARG A 310 -2.33 -1.40 -22.11
CA ARG A 310 -2.22 -2.74 -21.53
C ARG A 310 -3.60 -3.26 -21.13
N ALA A 311 -4.42 -2.46 -20.44
CA ALA A 311 -5.81 -2.81 -20.11
C ALA A 311 -6.64 -3.11 -21.37
N ILE A 312 -6.58 -2.23 -22.39
CA ILE A 312 -7.29 -2.41 -23.66
C ILE A 312 -6.85 -3.71 -24.36
N ARG A 313 -5.55 -4.02 -24.36
CA ARG A 313 -5.02 -5.27 -24.94
C ARG A 313 -5.57 -6.50 -24.23
N TYR A 314 -5.59 -6.53 -22.89
CA TYR A 314 -6.21 -7.64 -22.15
C TYR A 314 -7.71 -7.72 -22.41
N GLY A 315 -8.39 -6.59 -22.58
CA GLY A 315 -9.80 -6.56 -22.98
C GLY A 315 -10.05 -7.19 -24.35
N ARG A 316 -9.14 -6.98 -25.31
CA ARG A 316 -9.18 -7.66 -26.62
C ARG A 316 -9.01 -9.17 -26.48
N ASN A 317 -8.14 -9.62 -25.57
CA ASN A 317 -7.96 -11.06 -25.29
C ASN A 317 -9.23 -11.69 -24.72
N LEU A 318 -10.00 -10.95 -23.92
CA LEU A 318 -11.32 -11.38 -23.43
C LEU A 318 -12.42 -11.37 -24.51
N GLY A 319 -12.11 -10.95 -25.73
CA GLY A 319 -13.07 -10.86 -26.84
C GLY A 319 -13.84 -9.54 -26.92
N MET A 320 -13.47 -8.53 -26.12
CA MET A 320 -14.15 -7.23 -26.14
C MET A 320 -13.73 -6.43 -27.38
N ALA A 321 -14.64 -6.34 -28.37
CA ALA A 321 -14.36 -5.69 -29.64
C ALA A 321 -14.65 -4.18 -29.66
N LYS A 322 -15.52 -3.71 -28.76
CA LYS A 322 -15.96 -2.31 -28.64
C LYS A 322 -15.17 -1.58 -27.53
N PRO A 323 -15.14 -0.24 -27.51
CA PRO A 323 -14.70 0.52 -26.34
C PRO A 323 -15.45 0.06 -25.09
N PHE A 324 -14.74 -0.03 -23.97
CA PHE A 324 -15.29 -0.54 -22.70
C PHE A 324 -14.68 0.12 -21.46
N MET A 325 -13.58 0.86 -21.59
CA MET A 325 -12.85 1.39 -20.43
C MET A 325 -13.68 2.42 -19.68
N ASP A 326 -14.50 3.20 -20.38
CA ASP A 326 -15.45 4.17 -19.80
C ASP A 326 -16.43 3.48 -18.84
N ASP A 327 -17.08 2.40 -19.27
CA ASP A 327 -17.99 1.60 -18.43
C ASP A 327 -17.29 1.08 -17.16
N VAL A 328 -16.05 0.60 -17.29
CA VAL A 328 -15.27 0.05 -16.17
C VAL A 328 -14.81 1.16 -15.23
N THR A 329 -14.36 2.30 -15.76
CA THR A 329 -13.94 3.45 -14.95
C THR A 329 -15.10 4.10 -14.21
N ALA A 330 -16.33 4.06 -14.75
CA ALA A 330 -17.52 4.51 -14.04
C ALA A 330 -17.79 3.68 -12.79
N VAL A 331 -17.62 2.35 -12.87
CA VAL A 331 -17.72 1.46 -11.71
C VAL A 331 -16.65 1.78 -10.67
N VAL A 332 -15.41 2.09 -11.09
CA VAL A 332 -14.36 2.56 -10.17
C VAL A 332 -14.81 3.84 -9.44
N THR A 333 -15.32 4.83 -10.18
CA THR A 333 -15.82 6.08 -9.59
C THR A 333 -16.91 5.81 -8.56
N ASP A 334 -17.90 4.96 -8.87
CA ASP A 334 -18.98 4.63 -7.94
C ASP A 334 -18.52 3.97 -6.64
N ILE A 335 -17.50 3.12 -6.69
CA ILE A 335 -16.91 2.47 -5.50
C ILE A 335 -16.17 3.49 -4.63
N MET A 336 -15.52 4.49 -5.26
CA MET A 336 -14.47 5.29 -4.62
C MET A 336 -14.88 6.74 -4.31
N LYS A 337 -15.91 7.28 -4.95
CA LYS A 337 -16.32 8.70 -4.85
C LYS A 337 -16.59 9.19 -3.42
N ASP A 338 -17.11 8.31 -2.56
CA ASP A 338 -17.38 8.65 -1.15
C ASP A 338 -16.12 9.03 -0.36
N ALA A 339 -14.98 8.41 -0.72
CA ALA A 339 -13.69 8.72 -0.10
C ALA A 339 -12.89 9.76 -0.92
N HIS A 340 -13.25 9.95 -2.19
CA HIS A 340 -12.47 10.70 -3.18
C HIS A 340 -13.41 11.55 -4.05
N SER A 341 -13.91 12.65 -3.50
CA SER A 341 -14.96 13.47 -4.12
C SER A 341 -14.59 14.11 -5.46
N HIS A 342 -13.29 14.32 -5.73
CA HIS A 342 -12.80 14.86 -7.00
C HIS A 342 -12.88 13.88 -8.19
N LEU A 343 -13.42 12.67 -7.99
CA LEU A 343 -13.74 11.74 -9.07
C LEU A 343 -15.10 12.02 -9.73
N GLU A 344 -15.97 12.80 -9.09
CA GLU A 344 -17.22 13.32 -9.69
C GLU A 344 -16.92 14.46 -10.65
#